data_AF-A0AAF0YPJ4-F1
#
_entry.id   AF-A0AAF0YPJ4-F1
#
_cell.length_a   1.000
_cell.length_b   1.000
_cell.length_c   1.000
_cell.angle_alpha   90.00
_cell.angle_beta   90.00
_cell.angle_gamma   90.00
#
_symmetry.space_group_name_H-M   'P 1'
#
loop_
_entity.id
_entity.type
_entity.pdbx_description
1 polymer ?
#
loop_
_entity_poly.entity_id
_entity_poly.type
_entity_poly.pdbx_seq_one_letter_code
_entity_poly.pdbx_strand_id
1 'polypeptide(L)'
;MNVLRRIVGLVAFAVVPVVGLSGCDTVAGDPQGLAPEDEPYLFDLSDPSFELATPCKDITDEQLQELGLERSDNDKYFVEKEGIDSCGFDTEDYGSILMNGAAYKLLRLQEDGVPLDYQPSPDKAPALAFSQDGTRGCTIAAETPRGTVDVMFTSFDSDLTGAVNDCPMAEKYFDLLIGEKLHEYRSN
;
A
#
# COMPACT_ATOMS: atom_id res chain seq x y z
N MET A 1 -15.64 -80.08 1.71
CA MET A 1 -16.48 -80.23 0.50
C MET A 1 -15.96 -79.21 -0.52
N ASN A 2 -15.08 -79.64 -1.43
CA ASN A 2 -15.38 -80.04 -2.83
C ASN A 2 -15.85 -78.85 -3.68
N VAL A 3 -15.32 -78.50 -4.85
CA VAL A 3 -14.21 -78.96 -5.71
C VAL A 3 -13.93 -77.82 -6.71
N LEU A 4 -12.67 -77.72 -7.13
CA LEU A 4 -12.13 -77.07 -8.34
C LEU A 4 -13.09 -76.85 -9.54
N ARG A 5 -12.93 -75.71 -10.23
CA ARG A 5 -12.78 -75.74 -11.70
C ARG A 5 -11.86 -74.63 -12.19
N ARG A 6 -10.71 -75.06 -12.73
CA ARG A 6 -9.75 -74.28 -13.53
C ARG A 6 -10.35 -74.03 -14.91
N ILE A 7 -10.14 -72.84 -15.47
CA ILE A 7 -9.84 -72.68 -16.91
C ILE A 7 -8.63 -71.75 -17.02
N VAL A 8 -7.65 -72.26 -17.76
CA VAL A 8 -6.37 -71.67 -18.13
C VAL A 8 -6.60 -70.78 -19.35
N GLY A 9 -6.05 -69.57 -19.33
CA GLY A 9 -6.00 -68.67 -20.49
C GLY A 9 -4.80 -67.73 -20.35
N LEU A 10 -3.64 -68.22 -20.76
CA LEU A 10 -2.40 -67.46 -20.93
C LEU A 10 -2.60 -66.40 -22.04
N VAL A 11 -2.39 -65.12 -21.72
CA VAL A 11 -1.92 -64.13 -22.69
C VAL A 11 -0.80 -63.34 -22.02
N ALA A 12 0.39 -63.46 -22.59
CA ALA A 12 1.60 -62.78 -22.18
C ALA A 12 1.78 -61.45 -22.93
N PHE A 13 2.66 -60.61 -22.37
CA PHE A 13 3.29 -59.41 -22.94
C PHE A 13 2.50 -58.09 -22.94
N ALA A 14 2.88 -57.19 -22.02
CA ALA A 14 3.87 -56.15 -22.34
C ALA A 14 4.35 -55.47 -21.05
N VAL A 15 5.64 -55.60 -20.76
CA VAL A 15 6.35 -54.75 -19.79
C VAL A 15 6.57 -53.41 -20.49
N VAL A 16 5.91 -52.35 -20.03
CA VAL A 16 6.26 -50.98 -20.41
C VAL A 16 7.10 -50.39 -19.27
N PRO A 17 8.33 -49.94 -19.54
CA PRO A 17 9.18 -49.34 -18.53
C PRO A 17 8.62 -47.95 -18.16
N VAL A 18 8.20 -47.78 -16.91
CA VAL A 18 7.91 -46.47 -16.33
C VAL A 18 9.23 -45.90 -15.82
N VAL A 19 9.99 -45.26 -16.70
CA VAL A 19 11.02 -44.28 -16.30
C VAL A 19 11.05 -43.15 -17.33
N GLY A 20 10.69 -41.96 -16.85
CA GLY A 20 10.70 -40.70 -17.60
C GLY A 20 10.06 -39.64 -16.71
N LEU A 21 10.79 -39.23 -15.67
CA LEU A 21 11.51 -37.95 -15.64
C LEU A 21 10.61 -36.84 -15.06
N SER A 22 10.92 -36.51 -13.80
CA SER A 22 11.00 -35.14 -13.31
C SER A 22 10.06 -34.16 -13.99
N GLY A 23 8.81 -34.09 -13.48
CA GLY A 23 8.14 -32.80 -13.43
C GLY A 23 9.01 -31.89 -12.56
N CYS A 24 9.96 -31.20 -13.18
CA CYS A 24 10.32 -29.87 -12.74
C CYS A 24 9.02 -29.06 -12.83
N ASP A 25 8.22 -29.08 -11.77
CA ASP A 25 7.50 -27.88 -11.41
C ASP A 25 8.59 -26.90 -10.94
N THR A 26 9.28 -26.33 -11.92
CA THR A 26 9.62 -24.93 -11.83
C THR A 26 8.29 -24.25 -11.52
N VAL A 27 8.05 -23.95 -10.24
CA VAL A 27 7.33 -22.75 -9.84
C VAL A 27 8.13 -21.61 -10.44
N ALA A 28 7.99 -21.44 -11.75
CA ALA A 28 8.34 -20.23 -12.44
C ALA A 28 7.34 -19.23 -11.86
N GLY A 29 7.86 -18.29 -11.09
CA GLY A 29 7.06 -17.20 -10.51
C GLY A 29 6.14 -16.67 -11.59
N ASP A 30 4.84 -16.75 -11.33
CA ASP A 30 3.83 -16.31 -12.26
C ASP A 30 3.99 -14.78 -12.38
N PRO A 31 4.41 -14.24 -13.54
CA PRO A 31 4.47 -12.80 -13.76
C PRO A 31 3.08 -12.33 -14.18
N GLN A 32 2.03 -12.86 -13.55
CA GLN A 32 0.68 -12.43 -13.80
C GLN A 32 0.50 -11.16 -12.98
N GLY A 33 0.54 -10.05 -13.72
CA GLY A 33 0.16 -8.73 -13.22
C GLY A 33 -1.22 -8.70 -12.61
N LEU A 34 -1.65 -7.51 -12.21
CA LEU A 34 -2.90 -7.34 -11.46
C LEU A 34 -4.09 -8.04 -12.09
N ALA A 35 -4.95 -8.63 -11.26
CA ALA A 35 -6.21 -9.17 -11.71
C ALA A 35 -7.13 -8.02 -12.18
N PRO A 36 -8.05 -8.25 -13.14
CA PRO A 36 -8.95 -7.21 -13.63
C PRO A 36 -9.83 -6.56 -12.57
N GLU A 37 -10.09 -7.25 -11.44
CA GLU A 37 -10.80 -6.69 -10.29
C GLU A 37 -9.93 -5.79 -9.39
N ASP A 38 -8.61 -5.97 -9.41
CA ASP A 38 -7.65 -5.11 -8.72
C ASP A 38 -7.40 -3.83 -9.50
N GLU A 39 -7.62 -3.85 -10.82
CA GLU A 39 -7.84 -2.63 -11.59
C GLU A 39 -9.29 -2.16 -11.37
N PRO A 40 -9.56 -0.92 -10.93
CA PRO A 40 -8.71 0.28 -10.92
C PRO A 40 -8.22 0.70 -9.51
N TYR A 41 -8.03 -0.25 -8.59
CA TYR A 41 -7.77 0.02 -7.17
C TYR A 41 -6.30 -0.08 -6.76
N LEU A 42 -5.50 -0.89 -7.45
CA LEU A 42 -4.10 -1.16 -7.11
C LEU A 42 -3.15 -0.77 -8.26
N PHE A 43 -1.89 -0.59 -7.89
CA PHE A 43 -0.75 -0.51 -8.80
C PHE A 43 -0.09 -1.89 -8.95
N ASP A 44 0.38 -2.21 -10.15
CA ASP A 44 0.95 -3.52 -10.44
C ASP A 44 2.39 -3.63 -9.96
N LEU A 45 2.57 -4.23 -8.78
CA LEU A 45 3.88 -4.47 -8.19
C LEU A 45 4.74 -5.46 -8.99
N SER A 46 4.13 -6.26 -9.87
CA SER A 46 4.88 -7.16 -10.75
C SER A 46 5.42 -6.47 -12.00
N ASP A 47 4.93 -5.25 -12.30
CA ASP A 47 5.45 -4.44 -13.40
C ASP A 47 6.89 -4.00 -13.07
N PRO A 48 7.91 -4.42 -13.83
CA PRO A 48 9.30 -4.07 -13.56
C PRO A 48 9.60 -2.58 -13.75
N SER A 49 8.69 -1.81 -14.36
CA SER A 49 8.78 -0.36 -14.48
C SER A 49 8.14 0.38 -13.30
N PHE A 50 7.36 -0.30 -12.47
CA PHE A 50 6.75 0.30 -11.29
C PHE A 50 7.77 0.43 -10.16
N GLU A 51 8.00 1.65 -9.71
CA GLU A 51 8.81 1.96 -8.53
C GLU A 51 7.98 2.72 -7.52
N LEU A 52 7.69 2.10 -6.37
CA LEU A 52 6.91 2.73 -5.31
C LEU A 52 7.58 4.03 -4.83
N ALA A 53 6.79 5.08 -4.61
CA ALA A 53 7.23 6.29 -3.93
C ALA A 53 7.55 5.95 -2.46
N THR A 54 8.73 6.32 -1.98
CA THR A 54 9.18 6.00 -0.61
C THR A 54 9.47 7.26 0.18
N PRO A 55 8.44 8.06 0.53
CA PRO A 55 8.62 9.36 1.14
C PRO A 55 9.33 9.27 2.51
N CYS A 56 9.25 8.12 3.20
CA CYS A 56 9.91 7.95 4.50
C CYS A 56 11.44 7.89 4.40
N LYS A 57 11.96 7.53 3.22
CA LYS A 57 13.41 7.57 2.93
C LYS A 57 13.88 8.95 2.48
N ASP A 58 12.97 9.73 1.91
CA ASP A 58 13.27 11.05 1.37
C ASP A 58 13.30 12.15 2.45
N ILE A 59 12.61 11.94 3.57
CA ILE A 59 12.65 12.85 4.73
C ILE A 59 13.93 12.66 5.54
N THR A 60 14.71 13.74 5.66
CA THR A 60 15.95 13.75 6.44
C THR A 60 15.72 14.19 7.88
N ASP A 61 16.64 13.83 8.77
CA ASP A 61 16.57 14.24 10.17
C ASP A 61 16.79 15.76 10.33
N GLU A 62 17.53 16.41 9.43
CA GLU A 62 17.65 17.88 9.40
C GLU A 62 16.30 18.54 9.09
N GLN A 63 15.55 18.03 8.10
CA GLN A 63 14.22 18.54 7.78
C GLN A 63 13.27 18.39 8.97
N LEU A 64 13.31 17.24 9.66
CA LEU A 64 12.51 17.02 10.86
C LEU A 64 12.86 18.01 11.98
N GLN A 65 14.16 18.23 12.23
CA GLN A 65 14.62 19.17 13.25
C GLN A 65 14.20 20.61 12.92
N GLU A 66 14.31 21.04 11.67
CA GLU A 66 13.88 22.39 11.24
C GLU A 66 12.38 22.61 11.41
N LEU A 67 11.58 21.55 11.28
CA LEU A 67 10.13 21.58 11.41
C LEU A 67 9.63 21.35 12.85
N GLY A 68 10.53 21.07 13.81
CA GLY A 68 10.14 20.71 15.18
C GLY A 68 9.36 19.40 15.24
N LEU A 69 9.74 18.42 14.41
CA LEU A 69 9.12 17.10 14.34
C LEU A 69 10.06 16.06 14.92
N GLU A 70 9.50 15.12 15.66
CA GLU A 70 10.22 13.94 16.16
C GLU A 70 9.67 12.68 15.47
N ARG A 71 10.53 11.72 15.12
CA ARG A 71 10.06 10.41 14.62
C ARG A 71 9.26 9.71 15.70
N SER A 72 8.08 9.20 15.34
CA SER A 72 7.21 8.57 16.32
C SER A 72 7.76 7.22 16.76
N ASP A 73 7.72 6.99 18.08
CA ASP A 73 8.00 5.67 18.66
C ASP A 73 6.98 4.60 18.25
N ASN A 74 5.86 5.02 17.64
CA ASN A 74 4.81 4.12 17.16
C ASN A 74 5.17 3.41 15.86
N ASP A 75 6.18 3.90 15.14
CA ASP A 75 6.64 3.32 13.86
C ASP A 75 7.06 1.84 14.03
N LYS A 76 7.55 1.47 15.21
CA LYS A 76 7.89 0.07 15.55
C LYS A 76 6.71 -0.90 15.53
N TYR A 77 5.49 -0.38 15.51
CA TYR A 77 4.26 -1.17 15.42
C TYR A 77 3.68 -1.21 14.01
N PHE A 78 4.24 -0.46 13.05
CA PHE A 78 3.84 -0.57 11.66
C PHE A 78 4.24 -1.95 11.14
N VAL A 79 3.27 -2.63 10.54
CA VAL A 79 3.50 -3.93 9.94
C VAL A 79 4.12 -3.68 8.58
N GLU A 80 5.36 -4.14 8.38
CA GLU A 80 5.97 -4.16 7.05
C GLU A 80 5.06 -4.94 6.10
N LYS A 81 4.55 -4.24 5.08
CA LYS A 81 3.68 -4.81 4.07
C LYS A 81 4.21 -4.40 2.71
N GLU A 82 4.31 -5.37 1.82
CA GLU A 82 4.72 -5.13 0.44
C GLU A 82 3.80 -4.09 -0.22
N GLY A 83 4.39 -3.15 -0.95
CA GLY A 83 3.66 -2.06 -1.58
C GLY A 83 3.26 -0.92 -0.64
N ILE A 84 3.79 -0.85 0.59
CA ILE A 84 3.57 0.25 1.52
C ILE A 84 4.90 0.66 2.18
N ASP A 85 5.17 1.96 2.20
CA ASP A 85 6.23 2.63 2.95
C ASP A 85 5.56 3.60 3.94
N SER A 86 5.73 3.40 5.24
CA SER A 86 5.03 4.17 6.29
C SER A 86 5.99 4.66 7.37
N CYS A 87 5.77 5.88 7.83
CA CYS A 87 6.51 6.48 8.94
C CYS A 87 5.64 7.53 9.63
N GLY A 88 5.89 7.71 10.92
CA GLY A 88 5.14 8.58 11.79
C GLY A 88 6.01 9.66 12.40
N PHE A 89 5.40 10.82 12.66
CA PHE A 89 6.05 11.92 13.32
C PHE A 89 5.12 12.53 14.37
N ASP A 90 5.69 12.95 15.49
CA ASP A 90 4.96 13.65 16.54
C ASP A 90 5.36 15.14 16.52
N THR A 91 4.38 16.01 16.73
CA THR A 91 4.59 17.47 16.80
C THR A 91 4.76 17.93 18.25
N GLU A 92 5.43 19.06 18.46
CA GLU A 92 5.62 19.65 19.80
C GLU A 92 4.30 19.93 20.54
N ASP A 93 3.23 20.23 19.80
CA ASP A 93 1.91 20.61 20.32
C ASP A 93 0.96 19.41 20.52
N TYR A 94 1.48 18.19 20.67
CA TYR A 94 0.66 16.98 20.78
C TYR A 94 -0.24 16.76 19.55
N GLY A 95 0.33 16.84 18.35
CA GLY A 95 -0.26 16.30 17.13
C GLY A 95 0.52 15.07 16.66
N SER A 96 -0.13 14.23 15.87
CA SER A 96 0.53 13.08 15.22
C SER A 96 0.33 13.13 13.72
N ILE A 97 1.40 12.84 13.00
CA ILE A 97 1.49 12.78 11.55
C ILE A 97 1.77 11.34 11.18
N LEU A 98 0.99 10.77 10.28
CA LEU A 98 1.29 9.50 9.62
C LEU A 98 1.45 9.76 8.13
N MET A 99 2.56 9.35 7.57
CA MET A 99 2.85 9.49 6.16
C MET A 99 3.01 8.13 5.51
N ASN A 100 2.44 7.96 4.31
CA ASN A 100 2.63 6.75 3.53
C ASN A 100 2.97 7.04 2.06
N GLY A 101 3.73 6.13 1.47
CA GLY A 101 3.74 5.86 0.03
C GLY A 101 3.19 4.46 -0.20
N ALA A 102 2.20 4.30 -1.08
CA ALA A 102 1.50 3.03 -1.20
C ALA A 102 1.01 2.69 -2.62
N ALA A 103 1.00 1.40 -2.93
CA ALA A 103 0.60 0.83 -4.20
C ALA A 103 -0.94 0.66 -4.33
N TYR A 104 -1.70 1.55 -3.71
CA TYR A 104 -3.14 1.69 -3.95
C TYR A 104 -3.43 2.98 -4.71
N LYS A 105 -4.54 3.01 -5.44
CA LYS A 105 -5.07 4.18 -6.15
C LYS A 105 -6.07 4.94 -5.27
N LEU A 106 -6.34 6.19 -5.60
CA LEU A 106 -7.30 7.01 -4.84
C LEU A 106 -8.68 6.40 -4.76
N LEU A 107 -9.10 5.65 -5.79
CA LEU A 107 -10.40 4.99 -5.78
C LEU A 107 -10.51 3.97 -4.63
N ARG A 108 -9.41 3.30 -4.28
CA ARG A 108 -9.38 2.37 -3.14
C ARG A 108 -9.60 3.12 -1.83
N LEU A 109 -8.93 4.26 -1.66
CA LEU A 109 -9.09 5.11 -0.47
C LEU A 109 -10.49 5.70 -0.36
N GLN A 110 -11.11 6.04 -1.49
CA GLN A 110 -12.47 6.55 -1.52
C GLN A 110 -13.51 5.51 -1.06
N GLU A 111 -13.24 4.21 -1.26
CA GLU A 111 -14.11 3.13 -0.78
C GLU A 111 -13.87 2.76 0.67
N ASP A 112 -12.61 2.75 1.11
CA ASP A 112 -12.23 2.33 2.46
C ASP A 112 -12.39 3.45 3.50
N GLY A 113 -12.28 4.72 3.08
CA GLY A 113 -12.37 5.89 3.94
C GLY A 113 -13.69 6.65 3.86
N VAL A 114 -13.84 7.66 4.71
CA VAL A 114 -14.92 8.64 4.72
C VAL A 114 -14.42 9.94 4.07
N PRO A 115 -14.87 10.29 2.85
CA PRO A 115 -14.51 11.56 2.22
C PRO A 115 -14.93 12.75 3.09
N LEU A 116 -14.07 13.76 3.16
CA LEU A 116 -14.33 14.98 3.93
C LEU A 116 -14.72 16.13 2.99
N ASP A 117 -15.52 17.07 3.49
CA ASP A 117 -15.84 18.32 2.78
C ASP A 117 -14.66 19.30 2.86
N TYR A 118 -13.53 18.88 2.28
CA TYR A 118 -12.30 19.63 2.16
C TYR A 118 -11.72 19.40 0.78
N GLN A 119 -11.35 20.48 0.10
CA GLN A 119 -10.77 20.40 -1.24
C GLN A 119 -9.27 20.61 -1.13
N PRO A 120 -8.43 19.58 -1.34
CA PRO A 120 -7.00 19.76 -1.45
C PRO A 120 -6.66 20.75 -2.57
N SER A 121 -5.54 21.44 -2.42
CA SER A 121 -5.06 22.40 -3.40
C SER A 121 -4.91 21.77 -4.79
N PRO A 122 -5.28 22.46 -5.88
CA PRO A 122 -5.32 21.88 -7.23
C PRO A 122 -3.99 21.39 -7.79
N ASP A 123 -2.86 21.92 -7.30
CA ASP A 123 -1.52 21.46 -7.66
C ASP A 123 -1.23 20.02 -7.21
N LYS A 124 -1.96 19.53 -6.20
CA LYS A 124 -1.91 18.14 -5.74
C LYS A 124 -2.78 17.19 -6.56
N ALA A 125 -3.58 17.67 -7.52
CA ALA A 125 -4.45 16.80 -8.30
C ALA A 125 -3.69 15.75 -9.13
N PRO A 126 -4.19 14.49 -9.24
CA PRO A 126 -5.40 13.97 -8.58
C PRO A 126 -5.17 13.77 -7.07
N ALA A 127 -6.10 14.28 -6.25
CA ALA A 127 -6.01 14.23 -4.79
C ALA A 127 -7.38 14.09 -4.11
N LEU A 128 -7.38 13.56 -2.89
CA LEU A 128 -8.55 13.34 -2.04
C LEU A 128 -8.24 13.73 -0.59
N ALA A 129 -9.21 14.34 0.09
CA ALA A 129 -9.22 14.49 1.54
C ALA A 129 -10.22 13.50 2.15
N PHE A 130 -9.79 12.70 3.12
CA PHE A 130 -10.64 11.71 3.78
C PHE A 130 -10.21 11.48 5.23
N SER A 131 -11.08 10.84 6.01
CA SER A 131 -10.77 10.29 7.33
C SER A 131 -11.06 8.80 7.31
N GLN A 132 -10.28 8.00 8.05
CA GLN A 132 -10.49 6.55 8.12
C GLN A 132 -11.86 6.18 8.72
N ASP A 133 -12.33 6.94 9.71
CA ASP A 133 -13.59 6.68 10.41
C ASP A 133 -14.61 7.84 10.34
N GLY A 134 -14.22 8.96 9.73
CA GLY A 134 -15.04 10.16 9.61
C GLY A 134 -15.11 11.02 10.87
N THR A 135 -14.48 10.60 11.96
CA THR A 135 -14.57 11.26 13.27
C THR A 135 -13.30 11.96 13.68
N ARG A 136 -12.12 11.41 13.34
CA ARG A 136 -10.83 11.96 13.74
C ARG A 136 -9.83 11.95 12.60
N GLY A 137 -8.93 12.93 12.64
CA GLY A 137 -7.84 13.06 11.70
C GLY A 137 -8.31 13.38 10.29
N CYS A 138 -7.43 14.01 9.52
CA CYS A 138 -7.61 14.18 8.11
C CYS A 138 -6.39 13.65 7.37
N THR A 139 -6.63 12.92 6.30
CA THR A 139 -5.62 12.45 5.37
C THR A 139 -5.77 13.19 4.05
N ILE A 140 -4.68 13.79 3.59
CA ILE A 140 -4.54 14.32 2.22
C ILE A 140 -3.75 13.30 1.42
N ALA A 141 -4.36 12.71 0.40
CA ALA A 141 -3.74 11.76 -0.49
C ALA A 141 -3.62 12.34 -1.90
N ALA A 142 -2.51 12.09 -2.58
CA ALA A 142 -2.28 12.44 -3.97
C ALA A 142 -1.74 11.23 -4.73
N GLU A 143 -2.35 10.94 -5.88
CA GLU A 143 -1.91 9.83 -6.72
C GLU A 143 -0.84 10.27 -7.72
N THR A 144 0.13 9.38 -7.91
CA THR A 144 1.26 9.52 -8.82
C THR A 144 1.45 8.21 -9.59
N PRO A 145 2.19 8.19 -10.71
CA PRO A 145 2.59 6.95 -11.38
C PRO A 145 3.33 5.96 -10.46
N ARG A 146 3.98 6.47 -9.40
CA ARG A 146 4.74 5.72 -8.39
C ARG A 146 3.90 5.27 -7.19
N GLY A 147 2.58 5.31 -7.30
CA GLY A 147 1.66 5.02 -6.20
C GLY A 147 1.01 6.27 -5.62
N THR A 148 0.19 6.07 -4.60
CA THR A 148 -0.40 7.17 -3.83
C THR A 148 0.50 7.54 -2.66
N VAL A 149 0.74 8.83 -2.50
CA VAL A 149 1.39 9.38 -1.32
C VAL A 149 0.34 10.12 -0.48
N ASP A 150 0.37 9.93 0.82
CA ASP A 150 -0.58 10.57 1.72
C ASP A 150 0.04 11.01 3.04
N VAL A 151 -0.55 12.08 3.59
CA VAL A 151 -0.23 12.60 4.92
C VAL A 151 -1.52 12.70 5.72
N MET A 152 -1.59 11.95 6.80
CA MET A 152 -2.59 12.06 7.84
C MET A 152 -2.08 12.95 8.95
N PHE A 153 -2.91 13.89 9.41
CA PHE A 153 -2.70 14.62 10.66
C PHE A 153 -3.87 14.35 11.60
N THR A 154 -3.56 14.13 12.88
CA THR A 154 -4.54 14.05 13.97
C THR A 154 -4.10 14.95 15.11
N SER A 155 -4.97 15.86 15.53
CA SER A 155 -4.76 16.63 16.75
C SER A 155 -5.16 15.81 17.98
N PHE A 156 -4.36 15.88 19.07
CA PHE A 156 -4.74 15.29 20.36
C PHE A 156 -5.52 16.25 21.25
N ASP A 157 -5.97 17.39 20.73
CA ASP A 157 -6.78 18.33 21.50
C ASP A 157 -8.12 17.67 21.87
N SER A 158 -8.49 17.81 23.15
CA SER A 158 -9.56 17.05 23.80
C SER A 158 -10.97 17.49 23.40
N ASP A 159 -11.08 18.62 22.69
CA ASP A 159 -12.30 19.01 22.03
C ASP A 159 -12.38 18.28 20.69
N LEU A 160 -13.42 17.46 20.53
CA LEU A 160 -13.76 16.68 19.34
C LEU A 160 -13.97 17.59 18.11
N THR A 161 -12.90 18.19 17.62
CA THR A 161 -12.86 18.87 16.34
C THR A 161 -13.12 17.80 15.30
N GLY A 162 -14.19 17.97 14.51
CA GLY A 162 -14.49 17.01 13.45
C GLY A 162 -13.29 16.86 12.51
N ALA A 163 -13.06 15.66 12.01
CA ALA A 163 -11.96 15.30 11.09
C ALA A 163 -11.58 16.39 10.06
N VAL A 164 -12.57 17.07 9.48
CA VAL A 164 -12.34 18.17 8.50
C VAL A 164 -11.47 19.32 9.03
N ASN A 165 -11.47 19.57 10.33
CA ASN A 165 -10.70 20.64 10.96
C ASN A 165 -9.19 20.32 11.01
N ASP A 166 -8.81 19.04 10.91
CA ASP A 166 -7.41 18.62 10.85
C ASP A 166 -6.84 18.76 9.43
N CYS A 167 -7.68 18.93 8.39
CA CYS A 167 -7.24 18.97 7.01
C CYS A 167 -6.28 20.11 6.66
N PRO A 168 -6.42 21.35 7.16
CA PRO A 168 -5.43 22.40 6.92
C PRO A 168 -4.03 22.04 7.44
N MET A 169 -3.96 21.31 8.56
CA MET A 169 -2.68 20.85 9.11
C MET A 169 -2.14 19.66 8.33
N ALA A 170 -2.99 18.72 7.93
CA ALA A 170 -2.61 17.62 7.04
C ALA A 170 -2.04 18.15 5.71
N GLU A 171 -2.70 19.14 5.09
CA GLU A 171 -2.23 19.76 3.85
C GLU A 171 -0.92 20.54 4.05
N LYS A 172 -0.80 21.29 5.15
CA LYS A 172 0.46 21.96 5.51
C LYS A 172 1.63 20.96 5.59
N TYR A 173 1.46 19.84 6.30
CA TYR A 173 2.53 18.84 6.42
C TYR A 173 2.75 18.07 5.13
N PHE A 174 1.72 17.85 4.33
CA PHE A 174 1.87 17.35 2.97
C PHE A 174 2.81 18.25 2.16
N ASP A 175 2.59 19.56 2.18
CA ASP A 175 3.43 20.52 1.44
C ASP A 175 4.87 20.55 1.96
N LEU A 176 5.06 20.51 3.28
CA LEU A 176 6.38 20.58 3.91
C LEU A 176 7.20 19.30 3.74
N LEU A 177 6.56 18.13 3.74
CA LEU A 177 7.24 16.84 3.75
C LEU A 177 7.30 16.18 2.37
N ILE A 178 6.27 16.37 1.55
CA ILE A 178 6.11 15.71 0.24
C ILE A 178 6.11 16.72 -0.91
N GLY A 179 5.73 17.98 -0.68
CA GLY A 179 5.45 18.97 -1.74
C GLY A 179 6.52 19.07 -2.82
N GLU A 180 7.80 19.16 -2.45
CA GLU A 180 8.91 19.20 -3.43
C GLU A 180 9.07 17.86 -4.18
N LYS A 181 8.92 16.74 -3.48
CA LYS A 181 9.03 15.38 -4.04
C LYS A 181 7.85 14.97 -4.89
N LEU A 182 6.67 15.55 -4.69
CA LEU A 182 5.47 15.23 -5.46
C LEU A 182 5.70 15.39 -6.97
N HIS A 183 6.47 16.41 -7.39
CA HIS A 183 6.79 16.60 -8.79
C HIS A 183 7.73 15.51 -9.33
N GLU A 184 8.71 15.09 -8.53
CA GLU A 184 9.62 13.99 -8.89
C GLU A 184 8.85 12.68 -9.05
N TYR A 185 7.93 12.36 -8.14
CA TYR A 185 7.10 11.16 -8.21
C TYR A 185 6.14 11.13 -9.41
N ARG A 186 5.87 12.29 -10.02
CA ARG A 186 4.99 12.41 -11.20
C ARG A 186 5.72 12.38 -12.53
N SER A 187 7.02 12.62 -12.52
CA SER A 187 7.80 12.87 -13.74
C SER A 187 8.54 11.63 -14.25
N ASN A 188 8.54 10.55 -13.48
CA ASN A 188 9.19 9.28 -13.75
C ASN A 188 8.19 8.12 -13.61
#